data_AF-A0A7S1GE99-F1
#
_entry.id   AF-A0A7S1GE99-F1
#
_cell.length_a   1.000
_cell.length_b   1.000
_cell.length_c   1.000
_cell.angle_alpha   90.00
_cell.angle_beta   90.00
_cell.angle_gamma   90.00
#
_symmetry.space_group_name_H-M   'P 1'
#
loop_
_entity.id
_entity.type
_entity.pdbx_description
1 polymer ?
#
loop_
_entity_poly.entity_id
_entity_poly.type
_entity_poly.pdbx_seq_one_letter_code
_entity_poly.pdbx_strand_id
1 'polypeptide(L)'
;MASEGGVSRHATAVLVRTVTVASTSAIKVAAVREAVSKAAMLHSLHVHVENDDDLVGVAAPSGVSEQPVGHEETLRGATNRLSAAYEARPADLTVAVENGIVEVLPGHWVDLAWVAATLRDGGTTYSAEAHGAALPIDATMAAEAAAAAAAAAAEGSAVVATWGDVVAAKLGCSSK
;
A
#
# COMPACT_ATOMS: atom_id res chain seq x y z
N MET A 1 -21.02 -40.23 -31.07
CA MET A 1 -20.61 -40.20 -29.65
C MET A 1 -19.36 -39.34 -29.56
N ALA A 2 -19.52 -38.04 -29.38
CA ALA A 2 -18.41 -37.13 -29.07
C ALA A 2 -18.48 -36.90 -27.55
N SER A 3 -17.45 -37.35 -26.83
CA SER A 3 -17.29 -37.10 -25.41
C SER A 3 -16.80 -35.66 -25.23
N GLU A 4 -17.68 -34.77 -24.79
CA GLU A 4 -17.30 -33.46 -24.30
C GLU A 4 -16.55 -33.64 -22.97
N GLY A 5 -15.22 -33.58 -23.05
CA GLY A 5 -14.35 -33.46 -21.90
C GLY A 5 -14.56 -32.10 -21.24
N GLY A 6 -15.48 -32.04 -20.29
CA GLY A 6 -15.63 -30.91 -19.39
C GLY A 6 -14.37 -30.76 -18.56
N VAL A 7 -13.51 -29.81 -18.92
CA VAL A 7 -12.46 -29.33 -18.02
C VAL A 7 -13.16 -28.55 -16.93
N SER A 8 -13.51 -29.25 -15.85
CA SER A 8 -13.93 -28.62 -14.61
C SER A 8 -12.73 -27.83 -14.08
N ARG A 9 -12.73 -26.52 -14.32
CA ARG A 9 -11.84 -25.59 -13.63
C ARG A 9 -12.33 -25.49 -12.20
N HIS A 10 -11.98 -26.48 -11.38
CA HIS A 10 -12.01 -26.27 -9.94
C HIS A 10 -11.13 -25.05 -9.70
N ALA A 11 -11.70 -23.97 -9.16
CA ALA A 11 -10.92 -22.84 -8.71
C ALA A 11 -9.91 -23.41 -7.70
N THR A 12 -8.66 -23.55 -8.12
CA THR A 12 -7.59 -24.03 -7.26
C THR A 12 -7.52 -23.04 -6.12
N ALA A 13 -7.95 -23.47 -4.93
CA ALA A 13 -7.86 -22.62 -3.76
C ALA A 13 -6.40 -22.24 -3.56
N VAL A 14 -6.11 -20.93 -3.66
CA VAL A 14 -4.75 -20.42 -3.51
C VAL A 14 -4.37 -20.57 -2.04
N LEU A 15 -3.33 -21.36 -1.80
CA LEU A 15 -2.76 -21.55 -0.47
C LEU A 15 -1.72 -20.45 -0.23
N VAL A 16 -1.97 -19.58 0.74
CA VAL A 16 -1.04 -18.52 1.15
C VAL A 16 -0.38 -18.92 2.46
N ARG A 17 0.93 -19.16 2.42
CA ARG A 17 1.75 -19.45 3.61
C ARG A 17 2.70 -18.31 3.93
N THR A 18 3.19 -17.66 2.89
CA THR A 18 4.15 -16.55 3.00
C THR A 18 3.54 -15.26 2.47
N VAL A 19 3.73 -14.18 3.23
CA VAL A 19 3.28 -12.83 2.90
C VAL A 19 4.44 -11.86 3.01
N THR A 20 4.68 -11.08 1.96
CA THR A 20 5.62 -9.96 1.98
C THR A 20 4.85 -8.65 1.95
N VAL A 21 5.15 -7.75 2.88
CA VAL A 21 4.62 -6.38 2.90
C VAL A 21 5.71 -5.43 2.41
N ALA A 22 5.42 -4.62 1.41
CA ALA A 22 6.34 -3.66 0.81
C ALA A 22 6.53 -2.39 1.67
N SER A 23 6.71 -2.57 2.97
CA SER A 23 6.99 -1.51 3.93
C SER A 23 7.64 -2.08 5.20
N THR A 24 8.52 -1.29 5.83
CA THR A 24 9.06 -1.57 7.17
C THR A 24 8.22 -0.93 8.28
N SER A 25 7.16 -0.18 7.95
CA SER A 25 6.29 0.46 8.94
C SER A 25 5.51 -0.59 9.74
N ALA A 26 5.70 -0.59 11.07
CA ALA A 26 5.02 -1.53 11.96
C ALA A 26 3.48 -1.45 11.86
N ILE A 27 2.91 -0.25 11.62
CA ILE A 27 1.46 -0.10 11.44
C ILE A 27 1.00 -0.78 10.15
N LYS A 28 1.70 -0.57 9.04
CA LYS A 28 1.32 -1.13 7.74
C LYS A 28 1.43 -2.66 7.76
N VAL A 29 2.49 -3.19 8.36
CA VAL A 29 2.68 -4.64 8.55
C VAL A 29 1.56 -5.23 9.42
N ALA A 30 1.23 -4.59 10.55
CA ALA A 30 0.16 -5.04 11.43
C ALA A 30 -1.22 -5.01 10.73
N ALA A 31 -1.51 -3.95 9.97
CA ALA A 31 -2.77 -3.83 9.22
C ALA A 31 -2.92 -4.94 8.17
N VAL A 32 -1.86 -5.25 7.41
CA VAL A 32 -1.89 -6.37 6.45
C VAL A 32 -2.05 -7.71 7.17
N ARG A 33 -1.37 -7.92 8.31
CA ARG A 33 -1.53 -9.14 9.13
C ARG A 33 -2.98 -9.33 9.57
N GLU A 34 -3.63 -8.27 10.04
CA GLU A 34 -5.04 -8.31 10.42
C GLU A 34 -5.95 -8.62 9.21
N ALA A 35 -5.71 -7.98 8.06
CA ALA A 35 -6.49 -8.21 6.85
C ALA A 35 -6.37 -9.65 6.34
N VAL A 36 -5.15 -10.20 6.32
CA VAL A 36 -4.86 -11.60 5.95
C VAL A 36 -5.55 -12.57 6.91
N SER A 37 -5.51 -12.29 8.21
CA SER A 37 -6.18 -13.12 9.23
C SER A 37 -7.70 -13.13 9.03
N LYS A 38 -8.31 -11.97 8.75
CA LYS A 38 -9.75 -11.88 8.46
C LYS A 38 -10.14 -12.59 7.16
N ALA A 39 -9.31 -12.47 6.11
CA ALA A 39 -9.55 -13.16 4.84
C ALA A 39 -9.56 -14.69 5.00
N ALA A 40 -8.73 -15.22 5.90
CA ALA A 40 -8.73 -16.64 6.29
C ALA A 40 -10.07 -17.06 6.92
N MET A 41 -10.60 -16.24 7.83
CA MET A 41 -11.89 -16.52 8.51
C MET A 41 -13.09 -16.48 7.56
N LEU A 42 -13.02 -15.69 6.49
CA LEU A 42 -14.09 -15.55 5.50
C LEU A 42 -14.03 -16.63 4.40
N HIS A 43 -13.16 -17.64 4.53
CA HIS A 43 -12.93 -18.71 3.53
C HIS A 43 -12.65 -18.19 2.11
N SER A 44 -12.21 -16.94 1.98
CA SER A 44 -11.91 -16.31 0.68
C SER A 44 -10.51 -16.67 0.18
N LEU A 45 -9.61 -17.05 1.10
CA LEU A 45 -8.31 -17.63 0.84
C LEU A 45 -8.01 -18.76 1.85
N HIS A 46 -7.24 -19.77 1.43
CA HIS A 46 -6.64 -20.72 2.37
C HIS A 46 -5.32 -20.13 2.88
N VAL A 47 -5.37 -19.46 4.03
CA VAL A 47 -4.22 -18.80 4.63
C VAL A 47 -3.69 -19.63 5.81
N HIS A 48 -2.40 -19.92 5.81
CA HIS A 48 -1.66 -20.57 6.90
C HIS A 48 -0.42 -19.75 7.24
N VAL A 49 -0.62 -18.57 7.81
CA VAL A 49 0.45 -17.74 8.40
C VAL A 49 0.49 -18.09 9.88
N GLU A 50 1.48 -18.87 10.30
CA GLU A 50 1.52 -19.48 11.63
C GLU A 50 2.54 -18.76 12.55
N ASN A 51 3.59 -18.18 11.97
CA ASN A 51 4.67 -17.53 12.69
C ASN A 51 4.86 -16.08 12.24
N ASP A 52 5.63 -15.30 13.00
CA ASP A 52 5.94 -13.92 12.62
C ASP A 52 6.74 -13.84 11.31
N ASP A 53 7.60 -14.83 11.04
CA ASP A 53 8.42 -14.93 9.83
C ASP A 53 7.64 -15.23 8.54
N ASP A 54 6.40 -15.71 8.67
CA ASP A 54 5.50 -16.00 7.56
C ASP A 54 4.89 -14.72 6.97
N LEU A 55 4.89 -13.60 7.72
CA LEU A 55 4.46 -12.29 7.25
C LEU A 55 5.44 -11.21 7.67
N VAL A 56 6.23 -10.73 6.71
CA VAL A 56 7.33 -9.80 6.99
C VAL A 56 7.24 -8.54 6.15
N GLY A 57 7.61 -7.43 6.77
CA GLY A 57 7.83 -6.16 6.08
C GLY A 57 9.23 -6.11 5.47
N VAL A 58 9.34 -5.63 4.24
CA VAL A 58 10.61 -5.37 3.56
C VAL A 58 10.68 -3.92 3.09
N ALA A 59 11.88 -3.35 3.09
CA ALA A 59 12.11 -2.06 2.47
C ALA A 59 11.94 -2.19 0.96
N ALA A 60 11.08 -1.35 0.37
CA ALA A 60 10.79 -1.36 -1.05
C ALA A 60 10.71 0.09 -1.56
N PRO A 61 11.57 0.52 -2.51
CA PRO A 61 11.53 1.88 -3.03
C PRO A 61 10.25 2.12 -3.87
N SER A 62 9.65 3.32 -3.74
CA SER A 62 8.49 3.72 -4.52
C SER A 62 8.85 4.36 -5.86
N GLY A 63 10.04 4.96 -5.98
CA GLY A 63 10.46 5.68 -7.20
C GLY A 63 9.61 6.92 -7.52
N VAL A 64 8.81 7.41 -6.57
CA VAL A 64 8.01 8.65 -6.65
C VAL A 64 8.33 9.53 -5.44
N SER A 65 7.69 10.70 -5.33
CA SER A 65 7.81 11.57 -4.15
C SER A 65 7.53 10.81 -2.84
N GLU A 66 8.24 11.15 -1.76
CA GLU A 66 7.94 10.65 -0.40
C GLU A 66 6.53 11.06 0.07
N GLN A 67 6.00 12.16 -0.46
CA GLN A 67 4.60 12.55 -0.34
C GLN A 67 3.95 12.57 -1.72
N PRO A 68 3.40 11.43 -2.19
CA PRO A 68 2.64 11.37 -3.43
C PRO A 68 1.43 12.31 -3.41
N VAL A 69 1.18 12.96 -4.55
CA VAL A 69 0.04 13.85 -4.75
C VAL A 69 -0.82 13.35 -5.91
N GLY A 70 -2.12 13.12 -5.64
CA GLY A 70 -3.06 12.59 -6.62
C GLY A 70 -3.09 11.05 -6.68
N HIS A 71 -4.15 10.50 -7.27
CA HIS A 71 -4.32 9.05 -7.39
C HIS A 71 -3.21 8.40 -8.24
N GLU A 72 -2.85 9.02 -9.36
CA GLU A 72 -1.91 8.43 -10.32
C GLU A 72 -0.51 8.23 -9.75
N GLU A 73 0.04 9.23 -9.07
CA GLU A 73 1.35 9.13 -8.44
C GLU A 73 1.34 8.14 -7.28
N THR A 74 0.30 8.16 -6.45
CA THR A 74 0.16 7.26 -5.30
C THR A 74 0.03 5.80 -5.74
N LEU A 75 -0.78 5.51 -6.76
CA LEU A 75 -0.90 4.17 -7.35
C LEU A 75 0.42 3.71 -7.99
N ARG A 76 1.13 4.60 -8.69
CA ARG A 76 2.45 4.30 -9.25
C ARG A 76 3.45 3.95 -8.14
N GLY A 77 3.47 4.72 -7.04
CA GLY A 77 4.28 4.42 -5.86
C GLY A 77 3.97 3.04 -5.27
N ALA A 78 2.69 2.72 -5.06
CA ALA A 78 2.25 1.41 -4.58
C ALA A 78 2.69 0.26 -5.50
N THR A 79 2.53 0.44 -6.82
CA THR A 79 2.90 -0.58 -7.82
C THR A 79 4.41 -0.80 -7.88
N ASN A 80 5.20 0.27 -7.83
CA ASN A 80 6.67 0.18 -7.81
C ASN A 80 7.17 -0.53 -6.55
N ARG A 81 6.60 -0.18 -5.37
CA ARG A 81 6.92 -0.88 -4.12
C ARG A 81 6.54 -2.36 -4.19
N LEU A 82 5.39 -2.68 -4.76
CA LEU A 82 4.94 -4.06 -4.94
C LEU A 82 5.94 -4.86 -5.78
N SER A 83 6.38 -4.31 -6.92
CA SER A 83 7.38 -4.94 -7.79
C SER A 83 8.71 -5.16 -7.07
N ALA A 84 9.24 -4.12 -6.41
CA ALA A 84 10.52 -4.21 -5.73
C ALA A 84 10.50 -5.19 -4.54
N ALA A 85 9.41 -5.23 -3.78
CA ALA A 85 9.23 -6.19 -2.69
C ALA A 85 9.09 -7.63 -3.22
N TYR A 86 8.38 -7.82 -4.32
CA TYR A 86 8.23 -9.13 -4.97
C TYR A 86 9.59 -9.65 -5.45
N GLU A 87 10.42 -8.80 -6.05
CA GLU A 87 11.78 -9.16 -6.48
C GLU A 87 12.71 -9.46 -5.29
N ALA A 88 12.65 -8.65 -4.22
CA ALA A 88 13.50 -8.81 -3.06
C ALA A 88 13.15 -10.04 -2.21
N ARG A 89 11.85 -10.34 -2.05
CA ARG A 89 11.35 -11.48 -1.27
C ARG A 89 10.04 -12.01 -1.87
N PRO A 90 10.12 -12.90 -2.88
CA PRO A 90 8.95 -13.55 -3.44
C PRO A 90 8.17 -14.31 -2.37
N ALA A 91 6.90 -13.94 -2.20
CA ALA A 91 5.95 -14.56 -1.27
C ALA A 91 4.72 -15.08 -2.02
N ASP A 92 3.91 -15.91 -1.38
CA ASP A 92 2.64 -16.40 -1.96
C ASP A 92 1.67 -15.25 -2.21
N LEU A 93 1.72 -14.25 -1.32
CA LEU A 93 1.05 -12.97 -1.45
C LEU A 93 2.06 -11.85 -1.17
N THR A 94 2.16 -10.86 -2.06
CA THR A 94 2.90 -9.62 -1.79
C THR A 94 1.90 -8.47 -1.75
N VAL A 95 2.04 -7.55 -0.79
CA VAL A 95 1.14 -6.41 -0.59
C VAL A 95 1.93 -5.12 -0.43
N ALA A 96 1.52 -4.06 -1.11
CA ALA A 96 2.01 -2.70 -0.94
C ALA A 96 0.89 -1.78 -0.47
N VAL A 97 1.22 -0.84 0.41
CA VAL A 97 0.30 0.19 0.93
C VAL A 97 0.99 1.54 0.83
N GLU A 98 0.55 2.38 -0.12
CA GLU A 98 1.12 3.71 -0.34
C GLU A 98 0.12 4.79 0.03
N ASN A 99 0.52 5.70 0.91
CA ASN A 99 -0.27 6.86 1.29
C ASN A 99 0.03 8.02 0.34
N GLY A 100 -0.96 8.86 0.11
CA GLY A 100 -0.85 10.08 -0.70
C GLY A 100 -1.97 11.04 -0.38
N ILE A 101 -1.81 12.31 -0.77
CA ILE A 101 -2.85 13.32 -0.62
C ILE A 101 -3.57 13.55 -1.94
N VAL A 102 -4.89 13.67 -1.92
CA VAL A 102 -5.70 13.92 -3.12
C VAL A 102 -6.69 15.03 -2.87
N GLU A 103 -6.78 15.96 -3.83
CA GLU A 103 -7.81 16.98 -3.86
C GLU A 103 -9.11 16.39 -4.41
N VAL A 104 -10.12 16.24 -3.55
CA VAL A 104 -11.43 15.66 -3.92
C VAL A 104 -12.45 16.72 -4.35
N LEU A 105 -12.27 17.95 -3.88
CA LEU A 105 -12.96 19.16 -4.31
C LEU A 105 -11.96 20.32 -4.24
N PRO A 106 -12.18 21.44 -4.98
CA PRO A 106 -11.26 22.58 -4.92
C PRO A 106 -11.00 23.06 -3.48
N GLY A 107 -9.75 23.00 -3.04
CA GLY A 107 -9.32 23.35 -1.68
C GLY A 107 -9.59 22.31 -0.61
N HIS A 108 -10.14 21.13 -0.96
CA HIS A 108 -10.45 20.04 -0.04
C HIS A 108 -9.60 18.81 -0.37
N TRP A 109 -8.67 18.52 0.54
CA TRP A 109 -7.74 17.42 0.39
C TRP A 109 -8.05 16.30 1.37
N VAL A 110 -7.72 15.08 0.99
CA VAL A 110 -7.82 13.90 1.85
C VAL A 110 -6.52 13.10 1.79
N ASP A 111 -6.14 12.49 2.91
CA ASP A 111 -5.14 11.44 2.94
C ASP A 111 -5.82 10.12 2.55
N LEU A 112 -5.28 9.46 1.53
CA LEU A 112 -5.74 8.17 1.06
C LEU A 112 -4.59 7.20 0.89
N ALA A 113 -4.92 5.90 0.84
CA ALA A 113 -3.96 4.87 0.52
C ALA A 113 -4.37 4.07 -0.71
N TRP A 114 -3.40 3.74 -1.55
CA TRP A 114 -3.54 2.68 -2.53
C TRP A 114 -2.97 1.38 -1.96
N VAL A 115 -3.77 0.32 -2.06
CA VAL A 115 -3.33 -1.04 -1.72
C VAL A 115 -3.19 -1.82 -3.02
N ALA A 116 -1.99 -2.30 -3.30
CA ALA A 116 -1.70 -3.17 -4.44
C ALA A 116 -1.24 -4.54 -3.91
N ALA A 117 -1.68 -5.62 -4.54
CA ALA A 117 -1.37 -6.97 -4.12
C ALA A 117 -1.14 -7.88 -5.34
N THR A 118 -0.20 -8.82 -5.22
CA THR A 118 0.04 -9.82 -6.26
C THR A 118 0.26 -11.20 -5.65
N LEU A 119 -0.18 -12.23 -6.36
CA LEU A 119 0.06 -13.63 -6.02
C LEU A 119 1.32 -14.14 -6.74
N ARG A 120 1.96 -15.16 -6.16
CA ARG A 120 3.19 -15.78 -6.70
C ARG A 120 3.05 -16.35 -8.12
N ASP A 121 1.85 -16.70 -8.57
CA ASP A 121 1.64 -17.27 -9.90
C ASP A 121 1.89 -16.27 -11.05
N GLY A 122 2.17 -15.01 -10.70
CA GLY A 122 2.78 -14.02 -11.59
C GLY A 122 1.84 -13.48 -12.68
N GLY A 123 0.54 -13.78 -12.62
CA GLY A 123 -0.41 -13.42 -13.67
C GLY A 123 -1.22 -12.15 -13.40
N THR A 124 -1.63 -11.93 -12.15
CA THR A 124 -2.62 -10.89 -11.83
C THR A 124 -2.20 -10.03 -10.64
N THR A 125 -2.00 -8.74 -10.89
CA THR A 125 -1.93 -7.72 -9.84
C THR A 125 -3.34 -7.21 -9.56
N TYR A 126 -3.75 -7.23 -8.30
CA TYR A 126 -4.98 -6.63 -7.81
C TYR A 126 -4.66 -5.29 -7.16
N SER A 127 -5.44 -4.26 -7.43
CA SER A 127 -5.32 -2.95 -6.78
C SER A 127 -6.67 -2.47 -6.29
N ALA A 128 -6.69 -1.95 -5.07
CA ALA A 128 -7.88 -1.36 -4.46
C ALA A 128 -7.53 -0.03 -3.79
N GLU A 129 -8.46 0.92 -3.86
CA GLU A 129 -8.37 2.18 -3.13
C GLU A 129 -8.86 1.96 -1.70
N ALA A 130 -8.04 2.34 -0.73
CA ALA A 130 -8.42 2.43 0.66
C ALA A 130 -8.45 3.91 1.07
N HIS A 131 -9.64 4.43 1.33
CA HIS A 131 -9.78 5.80 1.79
C HIS A 131 -9.35 5.87 3.26
N GLY A 132 -8.34 6.72 3.53
CA GLY A 132 -7.92 7.04 4.88
C GLY A 132 -8.96 7.91 5.59
N ALA A 133 -8.63 8.37 6.79
CA ALA A 133 -9.48 9.35 7.46
C ALA A 133 -9.58 10.60 6.59
N ALA A 134 -10.81 10.98 6.22
CA ALA A 134 -11.11 12.32 5.74
C ALA A 134 -10.94 13.30 6.91
N LEU A 135 -9.69 13.53 7.31
CA LEU A 135 -9.37 14.68 8.13
C LEU A 135 -9.60 15.90 7.25
N PRO A 136 -10.29 16.95 7.74
CA PRO A 136 -10.38 18.18 6.99
C PRO A 136 -8.97 18.75 6.87
N ILE A 137 -8.33 18.44 5.74
CA ILE A 137 -7.13 19.11 5.30
C ILE A 137 -7.62 20.41 4.70
N ASP A 138 -7.49 21.50 5.44
CA ASP A 138 -7.71 22.82 4.85
C ASP A 138 -6.68 23.08 3.74
N ALA A 139 -7.05 23.93 2.78
CA ALA A 139 -6.21 24.24 1.64
C ALA A 139 -4.81 24.75 2.04
N THR A 140 -4.68 25.38 3.22
CA THR A 140 -3.39 25.87 3.71
C THR A 140 -2.47 24.72 4.12
N MET A 141 -2.98 23.71 4.81
CA MET A 141 -2.20 22.53 5.20
C MET A 141 -1.85 21.64 4.00
N ALA A 142 -2.76 21.51 3.03
CA ALA A 142 -2.47 20.82 1.79
C ALA A 142 -1.42 21.55 0.96
N ALA A 143 -1.52 22.88 0.87
CA ALA A 143 -0.53 23.71 0.18
C ALA A 143 0.82 23.67 0.90
N GLU A 144 0.87 23.64 2.23
CA GLU A 144 2.09 23.46 3.02
C GLU A 144 2.76 22.11 2.70
N ALA A 145 1.99 21.00 2.70
CA ALA A 145 2.52 19.68 2.37
C ALA A 145 2.95 19.56 0.90
N ALA A 146 2.14 20.06 -0.04
CA ALA A 146 2.45 20.03 -1.47
C ALA A 146 3.63 20.95 -1.83
N ALA A 147 3.71 22.14 -1.23
CA ALA A 147 4.83 23.05 -1.43
C ALA A 147 6.12 22.51 -0.80
N ALA A 148 6.04 21.89 0.38
CA ALA A 148 7.20 21.23 1.00
C ALA A 148 7.70 20.06 0.14
N ALA A 149 6.79 19.25 -0.43
CA ALA A 149 7.13 18.18 -1.36
C ALA A 149 7.81 18.73 -2.64
N ALA A 150 7.23 19.77 -3.25
CA ALA A 150 7.76 20.39 -4.46
C ALA A 150 9.12 21.08 -4.24
N ALA A 151 9.31 21.76 -3.10
CA ALA A 151 10.56 22.43 -2.76
C ALA A 151 11.69 21.43 -2.51
N ALA A 152 11.41 20.34 -1.80
CA ALA A 152 12.42 19.31 -1.55
C ALA A 152 12.86 18.58 -2.84
N ALA A 153 11.94 18.36 -3.78
CA ALA A 153 12.25 17.84 -5.11
C ALA A 153 13.15 18.79 -5.93
N ALA A 154 13.04 20.11 -5.73
CA ALA A 154 13.83 21.12 -6.42
C ALA A 154 15.23 21.36 -5.79
N GLU A 155 15.35 21.21 -4.47
CA GLU A 155 16.59 21.53 -3.72
C GLU A 155 17.51 20.33 -3.48
N GLY A 156 17.07 19.10 -3.79
CA GLY A 156 17.83 17.89 -3.48
C GLY A 156 18.03 17.66 -1.97
N SER A 157 17.17 18.29 -1.15
CA SER A 157 17.20 18.16 0.31
C SER A 157 16.70 16.78 0.73
N ALA A 158 17.41 16.14 1.66
CA ALA A 158 17.14 14.77 2.11
C ALA A 158 15.91 14.63 3.04
N VAL A 159 15.28 15.74 3.45
CA VAL A 159 14.12 15.73 4.34
C VAL A 159 12.95 16.41 3.66
N VAL A 160 12.04 15.60 3.11
CA VAL A 160 10.78 16.05 2.54
C VAL A 160 9.74 16.03 3.66
N ALA A 161 9.12 17.17 3.99
CA ALA A 161 8.03 17.17 4.96
C ALA A 161 6.79 16.50 4.36
N THR A 162 6.30 15.46 5.01
CA THR A 162 5.09 14.74 4.63
C THR A 162 3.85 15.39 5.27
N TRP A 163 2.67 15.01 4.80
CA TRP A 163 1.40 15.31 5.47
C TRP A 163 1.43 14.90 6.95
N GLY A 164 2.01 13.73 7.24
CA GLY A 164 2.17 13.22 8.60
C GLY A 164 3.00 14.15 9.49
N ASP A 165 4.07 14.74 8.95
CA ASP A 165 4.93 15.69 9.67
C ASP A 165 4.19 16.99 10.00
N VAL A 166 3.41 17.51 9.05
CA VAL A 166 2.57 18.71 9.26
C VAL A 166 1.55 18.47 10.36
N VAL A 167 0.84 17.33 10.32
CA VAL A 167 -0.15 16.97 11.35
C VAL A 167 0.52 16.77 12.71
N ALA A 168 1.64 16.05 12.76
CA ALA A 168 2.37 15.80 14.00
C ALA A 168 2.81 17.11 14.65
N ALA A 169 3.39 18.04 13.87
CA ALA A 169 3.80 19.35 14.35
C ALA A 169 2.62 20.16 14.92
N LYS A 170 1.47 20.18 14.23
CA LYS A 170 0.28 20.91 14.71
C LYS A 170 -0.35 20.29 15.96
N LEU A 171 -0.30 18.97 16.10
CA LEU A 171 -0.82 18.26 17.27
C LEU A 171 0.16 18.20 18.45
N GLY A 172 1.41 18.66 18.27
CA GLY A 172 2.44 18.58 19.30
C GLY A 172 2.94 17.15 19.55
N CYS A 173 2.86 16.29 18.54
CA CYS A 173 3.28 14.89 18.58
C CYS A 173 4.50 14.67 17.67
N SER A 174 5.22 13.56 17.85
CA SER A 174 6.24 13.13 16.91
C SER A 174 5.62 12.44 15.70
N SER A 175 6.11 12.72 14.50
CA SER A 175 5.83 11.91 13.32
C SER A 175 6.53 10.54 13.42
N LYS A 176 6.01 9.54 12.69
CA LYS A 176 6.53 8.17 12.69
C LYS A 176 7.46 7.92 11.52
#